data_AF-A0A7J5CEH1-F1
#
_entry.id   AF-A0A7J5CEH1-F1
#
_cell.length_a   1.000
_cell.length_b   1.000
_cell.length_c   1.000
_cell.angle_alpha   90.00
_cell.angle_beta   90.00
_cell.angle_gamma   90.00
#
_symmetry.space_group_name_H-M   'P 1'
#
loop_
_entity.id
_entity.type
_entity.pdbx_description
1 polymer ?
#
loop_
_entity_poly.entity_id
_entity_poly.type
_entity_poly.pdbx_seq_one_letter_code
_entity_poly.pdbx_strand_id
1 'polypeptide(L)'
;HAGHADLAGMQKYGHTDARPILERASARETAARVAVGAVAKALVKQALGVEIVSHVVELGPIGVKPGLRPTPSDATRIDADPLRCLDPEASARMVAEVDAAKKAADTLGGVVEVLAYGVPPGLGSHVQWDRKLDARLATALMSIQAIKGVEIGDGWTQARSRGSEAHDEILPTATGVRRVTDRAGGLEGGITTGEPLRVKAAMKPISSLNRALSTVDVLTGEPATAINQRSDVCAVPAAAVVAEAMVALVLAEAAVEKFGGDSVAEMRRNLSGYLDALVIR
;
A
#
# COMPACT_ATOMS: atom_id res chain seq x y z
N HIS A 1 3.67 -21.68 -13.27
CA HIS A 1 2.32 -21.08 -13.28
C HIS A 1 2.29 -19.78 -14.07
N ALA A 2 1.24 -19.57 -14.86
CA ALA A 2 0.95 -18.25 -15.44
C ALA A 2 0.70 -17.24 -14.31
N GLY A 3 1.24 -16.03 -14.45
CA GLY A 3 1.12 -14.98 -13.44
C GLY A 3 1.99 -15.15 -12.18
N HIS A 4 2.73 -16.24 -12.03
CA HIS A 4 3.69 -16.39 -10.93
C HIS A 4 5.13 -16.16 -11.42
N ALA A 5 6.09 -16.18 -10.49
CA ALA A 5 7.51 -16.02 -10.80
C ALA A 5 8.13 -17.25 -11.47
N ASP A 6 7.44 -18.40 -11.50
CA ASP A 6 8.05 -19.71 -11.77
C ASP A 6 8.84 -19.76 -13.07
N LEU A 7 8.20 -19.55 -14.23
CA LEU A 7 8.87 -19.69 -15.52
C LEU A 7 9.99 -18.66 -15.69
N ALA A 8 9.70 -17.38 -15.40
CA ALA A 8 10.68 -16.31 -15.50
C ALA A 8 11.87 -16.51 -14.56
N GLY A 9 11.62 -17.02 -13.35
CA GLY A 9 12.65 -17.36 -12.37
C GLY A 9 13.47 -18.55 -12.81
N MET A 10 12.83 -19.63 -13.27
CA MET A 10 13.52 -20.82 -13.78
C MET A 10 14.45 -20.47 -14.94
N GLN A 11 13.98 -19.67 -15.90
CA GLN A 11 14.78 -19.16 -17.01
C GLN A 11 15.94 -18.28 -16.52
N LYS A 12 15.69 -17.39 -15.56
CA LYS A 12 16.71 -16.47 -15.01
C LYS A 12 17.82 -17.20 -14.25
N TYR A 13 17.48 -18.24 -13.49
CA TYR A 13 18.40 -18.93 -12.58
C TYR A 13 18.87 -20.29 -13.10
N GLY A 14 18.47 -20.68 -14.32
CA GLY A 14 18.87 -21.95 -14.93
C GLY A 14 18.30 -23.16 -14.19
N HIS A 15 17.11 -23.04 -13.61
CA HIS A 15 16.44 -24.15 -12.92
C HIS A 15 15.47 -24.88 -13.84
N THR A 16 15.42 -26.20 -13.72
CA THR A 16 14.41 -27.07 -14.33
C THR A 16 13.27 -27.42 -13.37
N ASP A 17 13.41 -27.07 -12.09
CA ASP A 17 12.38 -27.16 -11.06
C ASP A 17 11.96 -25.75 -10.60
N ALA A 18 10.65 -25.53 -10.46
CA ALA A 18 10.09 -24.28 -9.96
C ALA A 18 10.23 -24.12 -8.43
N ARG A 19 10.49 -25.21 -7.69
CA ARG A 19 10.55 -25.21 -6.21
C ARG A 19 11.46 -24.12 -5.64
N PRO A 20 12.73 -23.95 -6.08
CA PRO A 20 13.59 -22.90 -5.52
C PRO A 20 13.05 -21.49 -5.74
N ILE A 21 12.29 -21.28 -6.82
CA ILE A 21 11.69 -20.00 -7.17
C ILE A 21 10.46 -19.73 -6.30
N LEU A 22 9.50 -20.67 -6.28
CA LEU A 22 8.21 -20.47 -5.62
C LEU A 22 8.35 -20.34 -4.10
N GLU A 23 9.31 -21.05 -3.47
CA GLU A 23 9.52 -20.99 -2.02
C GLU A 23 9.91 -19.58 -1.56
N ARG A 24 10.70 -18.85 -2.36
CA ARG A 24 11.08 -17.46 -2.04
C ARG A 24 10.13 -16.41 -2.61
N ALA A 25 9.56 -16.65 -3.79
CA ALA A 25 8.61 -15.73 -4.42
C ALA A 25 7.25 -15.70 -3.71
N SER A 26 6.97 -16.71 -2.89
CA SER A 26 5.74 -16.81 -2.09
C SER A 26 5.51 -15.57 -1.23
N ALA A 27 4.25 -15.15 -1.18
CA ALA A 27 3.79 -14.07 -0.30
C ALA A 27 3.96 -14.41 1.20
N ARG A 28 4.34 -15.64 1.57
CA ARG A 28 4.72 -15.98 2.95
C ARG A 28 5.82 -15.06 3.49
N GLU A 29 6.70 -14.58 2.62
CA GLU A 29 7.74 -13.60 2.94
C GLU A 29 7.21 -12.30 3.56
N THR A 30 5.98 -11.89 3.21
CA THR A 30 5.36 -10.67 3.75
C THR A 30 5.18 -10.71 5.27
N ALA A 31 5.15 -11.89 5.89
CA ALA A 31 5.17 -12.02 7.34
C ALA A 31 6.42 -11.35 7.96
N ALA A 32 7.59 -11.48 7.32
CA ALA A 32 8.80 -10.80 7.75
C ALA A 32 8.69 -9.29 7.57
N ARG A 33 8.12 -8.83 6.45
CA ARG A 33 7.88 -7.41 6.19
C ARG A 33 6.97 -6.78 7.24
N VAL A 34 5.89 -7.47 7.64
CA VAL A 34 4.98 -7.01 8.69
C VAL A 34 5.68 -6.96 10.05
N ALA A 35 6.54 -7.94 10.37
CA ALA A 35 7.32 -7.92 11.61
C ALA A 35 8.24 -6.69 11.70
N VAL A 36 8.98 -6.36 10.63
CA VAL A 36 9.83 -5.16 10.60
C VAL A 36 8.97 -3.89 10.54
N GLY A 37 7.87 -3.92 9.79
CA GLY A 37 6.90 -2.83 9.71
C GLY A 37 6.28 -2.48 11.06
N ALA A 38 6.09 -3.44 11.97
CA ALA A 38 5.63 -3.18 13.33
C ALA A 38 6.62 -2.31 14.11
N VAL A 39 7.92 -2.55 13.95
CA VAL A 39 8.99 -1.70 14.53
C VAL A 39 8.94 -0.30 13.92
N ALA A 40 8.81 -0.20 12.60
CA ALA A 40 8.70 1.09 11.91
C ALA A 40 7.45 1.88 12.34
N LYS A 41 6.28 1.22 12.45
CA LYS A 41 5.04 1.81 12.97
C LYS A 41 5.24 2.33 14.39
N ALA A 42 5.90 1.56 15.26
CA ALA A 42 6.19 1.99 16.62
C ALA A 42 7.12 3.21 16.65
N LEU A 43 8.17 3.23 15.83
CA LEU A 43 9.09 4.37 15.72
C LEU A 43 8.35 5.64 15.27
N VAL A 44 7.63 5.61 14.15
CA VAL A 44 6.95 6.81 13.63
C VAL A 44 5.83 7.29 14.56
N LYS A 45 5.14 6.36 15.24
CA LYS A 45 4.15 6.73 16.26
C LYS A 45 4.80 7.43 17.45
N GLN A 46 5.87 6.88 18.00
CA GLN A 46 6.53 7.42 19.19
C GLN A 46 7.32 8.69 18.91
N ALA A 47 7.99 8.76 17.76
CA ALA A 47 8.86 9.87 17.41
C ALA A 47 8.13 11.03 16.72
N LEU A 48 7.16 10.74 15.85
CA LEU A 48 6.47 11.75 15.04
C LEU A 48 5.00 11.94 15.43
N GLY A 49 4.41 11.01 16.20
CA GLY A 49 2.97 11.00 16.44
C GLY A 49 2.15 10.49 15.25
N VAL A 50 2.79 9.83 14.28
CA VAL A 50 2.13 9.34 13.07
C VAL A 50 1.30 8.10 13.37
N GLU A 51 0.06 8.09 12.89
CA GLU A 51 -0.84 6.95 12.98
C GLU A 51 -1.25 6.48 11.59
N ILE A 52 -1.15 5.16 11.35
CA ILE A 52 -1.35 4.55 10.03
C ILE A 52 -2.50 3.55 10.11
N VAL A 53 -3.48 3.72 9.23
CA VAL A 53 -4.65 2.87 9.07
C VAL A 53 -4.83 2.52 7.58
N SER A 54 -5.34 1.34 7.27
CA SER A 54 -5.73 0.97 5.91
C SER A 54 -7.15 0.43 5.86
N HIS A 55 -7.73 0.46 4.66
CA HIS A 55 -9.01 -0.20 4.36
C HIS A 55 -9.04 -0.67 2.91
N VAL A 56 -9.90 -1.66 2.64
CA VAL A 56 -10.19 -2.12 1.28
C VAL A 56 -11.21 -1.18 0.65
N VAL A 57 -10.85 -0.59 -0.49
CA VAL A 57 -11.68 0.35 -1.24
C VAL A 57 -12.35 -0.28 -2.46
N GLU A 58 -11.76 -1.35 -3.00
CA GLU A 58 -12.35 -2.13 -4.10
C GLU A 58 -12.01 -3.62 -3.95
N LEU A 59 -12.94 -4.49 -4.34
CA LEU A 59 -12.74 -5.93 -4.44
C LEU A 59 -13.57 -6.48 -5.60
N GLY A 60 -12.90 -7.11 -6.57
CA GLY A 60 -13.54 -7.47 -7.84
C GLY A 60 -14.22 -6.24 -8.48
N PRO A 61 -15.50 -6.33 -8.88
CA PRO A 61 -16.26 -5.20 -9.44
C PRO A 61 -16.85 -4.25 -8.39
N ILE A 62 -16.68 -4.51 -7.09
CA ILE A 62 -17.35 -3.78 -6.01
C ILE A 62 -16.42 -2.70 -5.45
N GLY A 63 -16.85 -1.44 -5.49
CA GLY A 63 -16.18 -0.30 -4.87
C GLY A 63 -16.95 0.29 -3.68
N VAL A 64 -16.24 1.00 -2.81
CA VAL A 64 -16.81 1.79 -1.71
C VAL A 64 -17.41 3.12 -2.20
N LYS A 65 -18.22 3.77 -1.35
CA LYS A 65 -18.68 5.14 -1.61
C LYS A 65 -17.48 6.11 -1.73
N PRO A 66 -17.44 6.99 -2.75
CA PRO A 66 -16.38 7.99 -2.90
C PRO A 66 -16.27 8.90 -1.67
N GLY A 67 -15.05 9.29 -1.33
CA GLY A 67 -14.77 10.22 -0.22
C GLY A 67 -14.79 9.59 1.18
N LEU A 68 -15.15 8.31 1.31
CA LEU A 68 -15.07 7.62 2.60
C LEU A 68 -13.60 7.32 2.97
N ARG A 69 -13.16 7.80 4.13
CA ARG A 69 -11.78 7.66 4.61
C ARG A 69 -11.76 7.28 6.10
N PRO A 70 -11.01 6.24 6.49
CA PRO A 70 -10.89 5.87 7.90
C PRO A 70 -9.96 6.82 8.63
N THR A 71 -10.31 7.16 9.86
CA THR A 71 -9.38 7.76 10.81
C THR A 71 -8.72 6.66 11.65
N PRO A 72 -7.66 6.96 12.42
CA PRO A 72 -7.06 5.97 13.32
C PRO A 72 -8.04 5.37 14.34
N SER A 73 -9.11 6.08 14.73
CA SER A 73 -10.13 5.54 15.62
C SER A 73 -11.03 4.48 14.98
N ASP A 74 -11.04 4.37 13.64
CA ASP A 74 -11.80 3.34 12.93
C ASP A 74 -11.09 1.98 12.88
N ALA A 75 -9.80 1.91 13.28
CA ALA A 75 -8.96 0.74 13.09
C ALA A 75 -9.58 -0.55 13.68
N THR A 76 -10.10 -0.51 14.91
CA THR A 76 -10.75 -1.68 15.53
C THR A 76 -11.98 -2.15 14.78
N ARG A 77 -12.77 -1.22 14.23
CA ARG A 77 -13.96 -1.56 13.42
C ARG A 77 -13.57 -2.18 12.08
N ILE A 78 -12.54 -1.64 11.44
CA ILE A 78 -12.01 -2.17 10.19
C ILE A 78 -11.41 -3.56 10.41
N ASP A 79 -10.67 -3.77 11.50
CA ASP A 79 -10.08 -5.07 11.84
C ASP A 79 -11.15 -6.14 12.12
N ALA A 80 -12.33 -5.73 12.62
CA ALA A 80 -13.47 -6.62 12.85
C ALA A 80 -14.26 -6.95 11.58
N ASP A 81 -14.14 -6.14 10.53
CA ASP A 81 -14.78 -6.40 9.23
C ASP A 81 -14.04 -7.53 8.49
N PRO A 82 -14.76 -8.54 7.94
CA PRO A 82 -14.14 -9.71 7.31
C PRO A 82 -13.26 -9.36 6.11
N LEU A 83 -13.49 -8.21 5.48
CA LEU A 83 -12.74 -7.74 4.33
C LEU A 83 -11.97 -6.44 4.59
N ARG A 84 -11.87 -6.01 5.86
CA ARG A 84 -11.24 -4.75 6.25
C ARG A 84 -11.78 -3.55 5.47
N CYS A 85 -13.08 -3.53 5.20
CA CYS A 85 -13.74 -2.45 4.49
C CYS A 85 -14.43 -1.51 5.49
N LEU A 86 -14.25 -0.19 5.31
CA LEU A 86 -14.89 0.82 6.15
C LEU A 86 -16.39 0.99 5.84
N ASP A 87 -16.80 0.72 4.60
CA ASP A 87 -18.18 0.84 4.13
C ASP A 87 -18.93 -0.48 4.38
N PRO A 88 -19.87 -0.56 5.33
CA PRO A 88 -20.54 -1.82 5.67
C PRO A 88 -21.43 -2.33 4.52
N GLU A 89 -22.00 -1.45 3.69
CA GLU A 89 -22.82 -1.86 2.54
C GLU A 89 -21.93 -2.43 1.43
N ALA A 90 -20.79 -1.79 1.16
CA ALA A 90 -19.84 -2.31 0.20
C ALA A 90 -19.24 -3.63 0.69
N SER A 91 -18.87 -3.72 1.98
CA SER A 91 -18.36 -4.95 2.60
C SER A 91 -19.30 -6.14 2.39
N ALA A 92 -20.60 -5.98 2.67
CA ALA A 92 -21.58 -7.04 2.46
C ALA A 92 -21.64 -7.52 0.99
N ARG A 93 -21.54 -6.59 0.03
CA ARG A 93 -21.48 -6.94 -1.40
C ARG A 93 -20.16 -7.60 -1.79
N MET A 94 -19.04 -7.15 -1.22
CA MET A 94 -17.73 -7.78 -1.45
C MET A 94 -17.68 -9.20 -0.88
N VAL A 95 -18.29 -9.46 0.29
CA VAL A 95 -18.41 -10.82 0.85
C VAL A 95 -19.22 -11.73 -0.09
N ALA A 96 -20.36 -11.24 -0.58
CA ALA A 96 -21.16 -11.99 -1.55
C ALA A 96 -20.38 -12.30 -2.85
N GLU A 97 -19.55 -11.37 -3.31
CA GLU A 97 -18.68 -11.56 -4.47
C GLU A 97 -17.58 -12.61 -4.21
N VAL A 98 -16.95 -12.60 -3.03
CA VAL A 98 -16.00 -13.63 -2.62
C VAL A 98 -16.66 -15.01 -2.60
N ASP A 99 -17.88 -15.12 -2.08
CA ASP A 99 -18.64 -16.37 -2.07
C ASP A 99 -19.00 -16.84 -3.50
N ALA A 100 -19.36 -15.91 -4.38
CA ALA A 100 -19.63 -16.21 -5.79
C ALA A 100 -18.38 -16.71 -6.52
N ALA A 101 -17.24 -16.03 -6.37
CA ALA A 101 -15.97 -16.45 -6.93
C ALA A 101 -15.52 -17.81 -6.39
N LYS A 102 -15.71 -18.06 -5.09
CA LYS A 102 -15.44 -19.37 -4.47
C LYS A 102 -16.26 -20.49 -5.12
N LYS A 103 -17.56 -20.28 -5.31
CA LYS A 103 -18.46 -21.25 -5.99
C LYS A 103 -18.05 -21.47 -7.45
N ALA A 104 -17.54 -20.43 -8.11
CA ALA A 104 -17.04 -20.50 -9.48
C ALA A 104 -15.61 -21.06 -9.60
N ALA A 105 -14.96 -21.44 -8.49
CA ALA A 105 -13.55 -21.85 -8.45
C ALA A 105 -12.58 -20.78 -9.03
N ASP A 106 -12.93 -19.51 -8.83
CA ASP A 106 -12.20 -18.34 -9.29
C ASP A 106 -11.54 -17.57 -8.12
N THR A 107 -10.77 -16.53 -8.43
CA THR A 107 -10.06 -15.67 -7.47
C THR A 107 -10.31 -14.20 -7.76
N LEU A 108 -10.16 -13.37 -6.73
CA LEU A 108 -10.43 -11.94 -6.81
C LEU A 108 -9.20 -11.13 -6.41
N GLY A 109 -9.03 -10.00 -7.09
CA GLY A 109 -8.14 -8.92 -6.72
C GLY A 109 -8.92 -7.77 -6.10
N GLY A 110 -8.25 -6.63 -5.93
CA GLY A 110 -8.86 -5.45 -5.35
C GLY A 110 -7.86 -4.34 -5.11
N VAL A 111 -8.33 -3.28 -4.47
CA VAL A 111 -7.54 -2.09 -4.16
C VAL A 111 -7.62 -1.82 -2.66
N VAL A 112 -6.45 -1.64 -2.05
CA VAL A 112 -6.31 -1.20 -0.66
C VAL A 112 -5.88 0.26 -0.65
N GLU A 113 -6.33 1.03 0.34
CA GLU A 113 -5.85 2.39 0.59
C GLU A 113 -5.24 2.44 1.99
N VAL A 114 -4.03 2.99 2.09
CA VAL A 114 -3.33 3.28 3.35
C VAL A 114 -3.34 4.78 3.57
N LEU A 115 -3.69 5.19 4.77
CA LEU A 115 -3.69 6.57 5.23
C LEU A 115 -2.75 6.71 6.41
N ALA A 116 -1.84 7.70 6.35
CA ALA A 116 -1.01 8.09 7.48
C ALA A 116 -1.35 9.51 7.93
N TYR A 117 -1.74 9.64 9.19
CA TYR A 117 -2.14 10.90 9.82
C TYR A 117 -1.02 11.44 10.70
N GLY A 118 -0.96 12.77 10.84
CA GLY A 118 0.06 13.43 11.67
C GLY A 118 1.47 13.44 11.06
N VAL A 119 1.59 13.17 9.75
CA VAL A 119 2.87 13.18 9.06
C VAL A 119 3.39 14.62 9.00
N PRO A 120 4.57 14.95 9.54
CA PRO A 120 5.08 16.31 9.51
C PRO A 120 5.36 16.73 8.06
N PRO A 121 5.24 18.03 7.73
CA PRO A 121 5.70 18.50 6.43
C PRO A 121 7.21 18.26 6.26
N GLY A 122 7.66 18.09 5.01
CA GLY A 122 9.07 18.10 4.68
C GLY A 122 9.82 16.75 4.71
N LEU A 123 9.14 15.61 4.83
CA LEU A 123 9.72 14.29 4.57
C LEU A 123 9.79 14.01 3.07
N GLY A 124 10.86 13.38 2.61
CA GLY A 124 11.18 13.28 1.17
C GLY A 124 11.86 14.52 0.62
N SER A 125 12.16 14.52 -0.68
CA SER A 125 12.84 15.63 -1.32
C SER A 125 12.55 15.70 -2.82
N HIS A 126 12.47 16.94 -3.33
CA HIS A 126 12.34 17.19 -4.77
C HIS A 126 13.69 17.21 -5.51
N VAL A 127 14.81 17.22 -4.77
CA VAL A 127 16.14 17.51 -5.33
C VAL A 127 16.69 16.38 -6.22
N GLN A 128 16.25 15.15 -6.00
CA GLN A 128 16.66 13.98 -6.75
C GLN A 128 15.48 13.02 -6.88
N TRP A 129 15.33 12.40 -8.05
CA TRP A 129 14.16 11.60 -8.41
C TRP A 129 13.88 10.42 -7.46
N ASP A 130 14.92 9.78 -6.90
CA ASP A 130 14.84 8.66 -5.96
C ASP A 130 14.67 9.09 -4.49
N ARG A 131 14.77 10.41 -4.22
CA ARG A 131 14.47 11.00 -2.91
C ARG A 131 13.04 11.51 -2.78
N LYS A 132 12.29 11.52 -3.88
CA LYS A 132 10.86 11.83 -3.86
C LYS A 132 10.10 10.73 -3.12
N LEU A 133 9.30 11.11 -2.13
CA LEU A 133 8.66 10.13 -1.24
C LEU A 133 7.60 9.30 -1.96
N ASP A 134 6.89 9.88 -2.92
CA ASP A 134 5.97 9.17 -3.81
C ASP A 134 6.67 8.04 -4.59
N ALA A 135 7.87 8.28 -5.13
CA ALA A 135 8.67 7.26 -5.80
C ALA A 135 9.10 6.13 -4.85
N ARG A 136 9.49 6.46 -3.61
CA ARG A 136 9.85 5.48 -2.57
C ARG A 136 8.64 4.65 -2.13
N LEU A 137 7.50 5.30 -1.88
CA LEU A 137 6.23 4.64 -1.54
C LEU A 137 5.76 3.73 -2.68
N ALA A 138 5.81 4.21 -3.93
CA ALA A 138 5.47 3.43 -5.11
C ALA A 138 6.36 2.19 -5.24
N THR A 139 7.68 2.34 -5.05
CA THR A 139 8.61 1.20 -5.05
C THR A 139 8.27 0.19 -3.95
N ALA A 140 8.08 0.67 -2.72
CA ALA A 140 7.79 -0.18 -1.57
C ALA A 140 6.47 -0.95 -1.75
N LEU A 141 5.41 -0.28 -2.17
CA LEU A 141 4.09 -0.89 -2.39
C LEU A 141 4.06 -1.81 -3.62
N MET A 142 4.66 -1.39 -4.74
CA MET A 142 4.74 -2.22 -5.96
C MET A 142 5.61 -3.46 -5.75
N SER A 143 6.52 -3.44 -4.78
CA SER A 143 7.34 -4.62 -4.41
C SER A 143 6.57 -5.70 -3.65
N ILE A 144 5.34 -5.40 -3.18
CA ILE A 144 4.47 -6.38 -2.53
C ILE A 144 3.98 -7.36 -3.59
N GLN A 145 4.01 -8.65 -3.26
CA GLN A 145 3.59 -9.70 -4.15
C GLN A 145 2.15 -9.46 -4.65
N ALA A 146 1.96 -9.61 -5.97
CA ALA A 146 0.70 -9.37 -6.68
C ALA A 146 0.21 -7.90 -6.78
N ILE A 147 0.95 -6.90 -6.28
CA ILE A 147 0.63 -5.50 -6.60
C ILE A 147 1.04 -5.18 -8.03
N LYS A 148 0.14 -4.50 -8.76
CA LYS A 148 0.28 -4.13 -10.18
C LYS A 148 0.08 -2.64 -10.46
N GLY A 149 -0.40 -1.89 -9.48
CA GLY A 149 -0.65 -0.45 -9.57
C GLY A 149 -0.47 0.21 -8.21
N VAL A 150 0.08 1.41 -8.20
CA VAL A 150 0.14 2.27 -7.02
C VAL A 150 -0.32 3.67 -7.41
N GLU A 151 -1.11 4.29 -6.56
CA GLU A 151 -1.65 5.63 -6.75
C GLU A 151 -1.40 6.45 -5.48
N ILE A 152 -1.02 7.72 -5.64
CA ILE A 152 -0.91 8.68 -4.53
C ILE A 152 -2.14 9.58 -4.61
N GLY A 153 -2.82 9.80 -3.48
CA GLY A 153 -4.05 10.59 -3.43
C GLY A 153 -5.09 10.12 -4.43
N ASP A 154 -5.50 11.03 -5.30
CA ASP A 154 -6.47 10.81 -6.37
C ASP A 154 -5.79 10.68 -7.75
N GLY A 155 -4.53 10.23 -7.80
CA GLY A 155 -3.64 10.26 -8.97
C GLY A 155 -4.27 9.95 -10.35
N TRP A 156 -5.03 8.85 -10.51
CA TRP A 156 -5.67 8.55 -11.80
C TRP A 156 -6.84 9.48 -12.12
N THR A 157 -7.56 9.94 -11.09
CA THR A 157 -8.59 10.96 -11.23
C THR A 157 -7.97 12.30 -11.60
N GLN A 158 -6.91 12.72 -10.90
CA GLN A 158 -6.15 13.94 -11.19
C GLN A 158 -5.58 13.96 -12.61
N ALA A 159 -5.11 12.82 -13.13
CA ALA A 159 -4.61 12.71 -14.50
C ALA A 159 -5.69 13.00 -15.56
N ARG A 160 -6.97 12.95 -15.20
CA ARG A 160 -8.12 13.28 -16.06
C ARG A 160 -8.71 14.66 -15.75
N SER A 161 -8.27 15.31 -14.69
CA SER A 161 -8.77 16.61 -14.24
C SER A 161 -8.08 17.77 -14.96
N ARG A 162 -8.78 18.91 -15.05
CA ARG A 162 -8.14 20.18 -15.43
C ARG A 162 -7.32 20.72 -14.26
N GLY A 163 -6.26 21.47 -14.54
CA GLY A 163 -5.40 22.07 -13.49
C GLY A 163 -6.17 22.93 -12.48
N SER A 164 -7.25 23.59 -12.91
CA SER A 164 -8.14 24.37 -12.03
C SER A 164 -8.89 23.55 -10.98
N GLU A 165 -8.95 22.23 -11.15
CA GLU A 165 -9.70 21.30 -10.29
C GLU A 165 -8.81 20.20 -9.71
N ALA A 166 -7.57 20.06 -10.18
CA ALA A 166 -6.68 18.96 -9.84
C ALA A 166 -5.93 19.18 -8.52
N HIS A 167 -5.61 20.44 -8.19
CA HIS A 167 -4.69 20.77 -7.11
C HIS A 167 -5.40 21.17 -5.83
N ASP A 168 -4.62 21.22 -4.75
CA ASP A 168 -5.10 21.52 -3.42
C ASP A 168 -4.75 22.96 -3.04
N GLU A 169 -5.75 23.85 -3.02
CA GLU A 169 -5.54 25.25 -2.65
C GLU A 169 -5.08 25.38 -1.20
N ILE A 170 -4.16 26.33 -0.94
CA ILE A 170 -3.55 26.56 0.37
C ILE A 170 -4.23 27.77 1.04
N LEU A 171 -4.76 27.56 2.23
CA LEU A 171 -5.39 28.61 3.04
C LEU A 171 -4.64 28.81 4.37
N PRO A 172 -4.55 30.05 4.87
CA PRO A 172 -4.01 30.32 6.19
C PRO A 172 -4.95 29.79 7.30
N THR A 173 -4.36 29.43 8.43
CA THR A 173 -5.03 29.05 9.67
C THR A 173 -4.41 29.83 10.85
N ALA A 174 -4.97 29.69 12.04
CA ALA A 174 -4.40 30.31 13.25
C ALA A 174 -2.99 29.77 13.58
N THR A 175 -2.62 28.58 13.10
CA THR A 175 -1.40 27.87 13.50
C THR A 175 -0.48 27.51 12.34
N GLY A 176 -0.72 28.03 11.12
CA GLY A 176 -0.01 27.62 9.92
C GLY A 176 -0.89 27.69 8.67
N VAL A 177 -0.75 26.72 7.76
CA VAL A 177 -1.61 26.57 6.59
C VAL A 177 -2.33 25.23 6.58
N ARG A 178 -3.39 25.15 5.77
CA ARG A 178 -4.05 23.89 5.42
C ARG A 178 -4.38 23.86 3.95
N ARG A 179 -4.61 22.67 3.42
CA ARG A 179 -5.22 22.50 2.11
C ARG A 179 -6.75 22.43 2.19
N VAL A 180 -7.41 22.98 1.18
CA VAL A 180 -8.89 22.93 1.05
C VAL A 180 -9.35 21.51 0.74
N THR A 181 -8.60 20.83 -0.12
CA THR A 181 -8.80 19.44 -0.54
C THR A 181 -7.53 18.62 -0.30
N ASP A 182 -7.58 17.33 -0.55
CA ASP A 182 -6.45 16.40 -0.32
C ASP A 182 -6.19 15.50 -1.54
N ARG A 183 -6.41 16.04 -2.74
CA ARG A 183 -6.30 15.33 -4.02
C ARG A 183 -4.87 14.83 -4.27
N ALA A 184 -3.88 15.60 -3.82
CA ALA A 184 -2.47 15.24 -3.89
C ALA A 184 -2.08 14.12 -2.89
N GLY A 185 -2.97 13.74 -1.98
CA GLY A 185 -2.74 12.65 -1.03
C GLY A 185 -1.57 12.91 -0.08
N GLY A 186 -1.39 14.17 0.36
CA GLY A 186 -0.37 14.55 1.32
C GLY A 186 1.05 14.70 0.75
N LEU A 187 1.24 14.62 -0.58
CA LEU A 187 2.53 14.79 -1.23
C LEU A 187 2.50 15.84 -2.35
N GLU A 188 3.45 16.76 -2.32
CA GLU A 188 3.69 17.72 -3.40
C GLU A 188 5.17 17.77 -3.72
N GLY A 189 5.53 17.65 -5.01
CA GLY A 189 6.93 17.63 -5.43
C GLY A 189 7.74 16.44 -4.91
N GLY A 190 7.08 15.42 -4.32
CA GLY A 190 7.71 14.30 -3.64
C GLY A 190 7.99 14.55 -2.15
N ILE A 191 7.32 15.53 -1.54
CA ILE A 191 7.54 15.96 -0.16
C ILE A 191 6.22 15.97 0.61
N THR A 192 6.23 15.51 1.86
CA THR A 192 5.04 15.55 2.72
C THR A 192 4.61 16.97 3.01
N THR A 193 3.30 17.18 3.01
CA THR A 193 2.72 18.51 3.09
C THR A 193 2.13 18.87 4.45
N GLY A 194 2.05 17.90 5.37
CA GLY A 194 1.33 18.01 6.64
C GLY A 194 -0.09 17.46 6.59
N GLU A 195 -0.69 17.38 5.39
CA GLU A 195 -1.98 16.72 5.19
C GLU A 195 -1.86 15.18 5.28
N PRO A 196 -2.97 14.46 5.49
CA PRO A 196 -2.95 12.99 5.50
C PRO A 196 -2.29 12.42 4.24
N LEU A 197 -1.27 11.59 4.43
CA LEU A 197 -0.65 10.85 3.35
C LEU A 197 -1.61 9.74 2.91
N ARG A 198 -1.95 9.69 1.62
CA ARG A 198 -2.86 8.69 1.06
C ARG A 198 -2.22 7.96 -0.10
N VAL A 199 -2.19 6.64 -0.02
CA VAL A 199 -1.66 5.77 -1.08
C VAL A 199 -2.56 4.57 -1.30
N LYS A 200 -2.84 4.24 -2.56
CA LYS A 200 -3.59 3.04 -2.95
C LYS A 200 -2.68 2.02 -3.62
N ALA A 201 -2.94 0.74 -3.41
CA ALA A 201 -2.25 -0.35 -4.08
C ALA A 201 -3.26 -1.34 -4.70
N ALA A 202 -3.13 -1.56 -6.01
CA ALA A 202 -3.98 -2.46 -6.78
C ALA A 202 -3.37 -3.86 -6.83
N MET A 203 -4.01 -4.81 -6.17
CA MET A 203 -3.63 -6.22 -6.13
C MET A 203 -4.38 -6.99 -7.23
N LYS A 204 -3.66 -7.69 -8.09
CA LYS A 204 -4.29 -8.62 -9.04
C LYS A 204 -4.88 -9.85 -8.32
N PRO A 205 -5.83 -10.56 -8.94
CA PRO A 205 -6.25 -11.88 -8.47
C PRO A 205 -5.06 -12.83 -8.29
N ILE A 206 -5.12 -13.66 -7.26
CA ILE A 206 -4.11 -14.66 -6.99
C ILE A 206 -4.11 -15.68 -8.13
N SER A 207 -2.95 -15.94 -8.72
CA SER A 207 -2.86 -16.67 -10.01
C SER A 207 -3.06 -18.20 -9.91
N SER A 208 -3.47 -18.70 -8.74
CA SER A 208 -3.61 -20.12 -8.46
C SER A 208 -5.10 -20.49 -8.36
N LEU A 209 -5.73 -20.63 -9.52
CA LEU A 209 -7.12 -21.06 -9.65
C LEU A 209 -7.24 -22.57 -9.37
N ASN A 210 -8.37 -22.99 -8.80
CA ASN A 210 -8.71 -24.41 -8.69
C ASN A 210 -9.01 -25.02 -10.07
N ARG A 211 -9.45 -24.20 -11.03
CA ARG A 211 -9.42 -24.54 -12.45
C ARG A 211 -8.02 -24.31 -13.00
N ALA A 212 -7.32 -25.40 -13.31
CA ALA A 212 -5.94 -25.33 -13.78
C ALA A 212 -5.83 -24.51 -15.07
N LEU A 213 -4.92 -23.54 -15.08
CA LEU A 213 -4.57 -22.74 -16.26
C LEU A 213 -3.65 -23.55 -17.18
N SER A 214 -3.79 -23.34 -18.49
CA SER A 214 -2.87 -23.90 -19.48
C SER A 214 -1.45 -23.39 -19.23
N THR A 215 -0.48 -24.29 -19.34
CA THR A 215 0.95 -23.99 -19.18
C THR A 215 1.77 -24.94 -20.05
N VAL A 216 3.09 -24.95 -19.87
CA VAL A 216 4.02 -25.80 -20.63
C VAL A 216 4.88 -26.55 -19.63
N ASP A 217 5.13 -27.83 -19.90
CA ASP A 217 6.15 -28.60 -19.20
C ASP A 217 7.53 -28.15 -19.71
N VAL A 218 8.36 -27.63 -18.80
CA VAL A 218 9.65 -27.05 -19.15
C VAL A 218 10.70 -28.07 -19.60
N LEU A 219 10.52 -29.36 -19.32
CA LEU A 219 11.43 -30.43 -19.72
C LEU A 219 11.09 -30.97 -21.09
N THR A 220 9.80 -31.10 -21.40
CA THR A 220 9.32 -31.71 -22.65
C THR A 220 8.94 -30.68 -23.71
N GLY A 221 8.59 -29.46 -23.30
CA GLY A 221 8.04 -28.42 -24.19
C GLY A 221 6.55 -28.60 -24.51
N GLU A 222 5.91 -29.65 -23.99
CA GLU A 222 4.54 -30.00 -24.31
C GLU A 222 3.52 -29.20 -23.49
N PRO A 223 2.28 -29.01 -23.99
CA PRO A 223 1.19 -28.41 -23.24
C PRO A 223 0.90 -29.18 -21.94
N ALA A 224 0.78 -28.44 -20.84
CA ALA A 224 0.47 -28.97 -19.52
C ALA A 224 -0.60 -28.13 -18.81
N THR A 225 -1.00 -28.56 -17.62
CA THR A 225 -1.91 -27.80 -16.74
C THR A 225 -1.22 -27.45 -15.43
N ALA A 226 -1.44 -26.23 -14.95
CA ALA A 226 -0.71 -25.71 -13.80
C ALA A 226 -1.29 -26.26 -12.47
N ILE A 227 -0.43 -26.77 -11.57
CA ILE A 227 -0.82 -27.38 -10.28
C ILE A 227 -1.02 -26.34 -9.16
N ASN A 228 -2.24 -26.18 -8.67
CA ASN A 228 -2.53 -25.17 -7.63
C ASN A 228 -1.60 -25.30 -6.39
N GLN A 229 -0.99 -24.19 -5.95
CA GLN A 229 -0.15 -24.10 -4.74
C GLN A 229 -0.89 -23.54 -3.51
N ARG A 230 -2.05 -22.89 -3.68
CA ARG A 230 -2.79 -22.21 -2.59
C ARG A 230 -4.28 -22.06 -2.90
N SER A 231 -5.12 -22.18 -1.88
CA SER A 231 -6.59 -22.30 -2.03
C SER A 231 -7.38 -21.01 -1.74
N ASP A 232 -6.71 -19.90 -1.44
CA ASP A 232 -7.40 -18.65 -1.10
C ASP A 232 -8.10 -18.04 -2.32
N VAL A 233 -9.33 -17.55 -2.12
CA VAL A 233 -10.08 -16.82 -3.15
C VAL A 233 -9.63 -15.37 -3.26
N CYS A 234 -9.33 -14.74 -2.13
CA CYS A 234 -8.95 -13.33 -2.04
C CYS A 234 -7.97 -13.12 -0.87
N ALA A 235 -6.92 -12.31 -1.09
CA ALA A 235 -5.97 -11.92 -0.04
C ALA A 235 -5.81 -10.39 0.06
N VAL A 236 -6.73 -9.62 -0.53
CA VAL A 236 -6.72 -8.15 -0.48
C VAL A 236 -6.73 -7.60 0.95
N PRO A 237 -7.52 -8.15 1.90
CA PRO A 237 -7.48 -7.66 3.29
C PRO A 237 -6.11 -7.86 3.95
N ALA A 238 -5.46 -9.01 3.72
CA ALA A 238 -4.11 -9.24 4.23
C ALA A 238 -3.08 -8.31 3.56
N ALA A 239 -3.24 -8.03 2.26
CA ALA A 239 -2.39 -7.08 1.55
C ALA A 239 -2.50 -5.66 2.11
N ALA A 240 -3.64 -5.27 2.67
CA ALA A 240 -3.80 -3.97 3.33
C ALA A 240 -2.85 -3.83 4.54
N VAL A 241 -2.74 -4.86 5.37
CA VAL A 241 -1.82 -4.90 6.52
C VAL A 241 -0.36 -4.86 6.06
N VAL A 242 -0.01 -5.57 4.98
CA VAL A 242 1.34 -5.52 4.40
C VAL A 242 1.63 -4.12 3.84
N ALA A 243 0.65 -3.48 3.20
CA ALA A 243 0.79 -2.13 2.68
C ALA A 243 1.04 -1.11 3.80
N GLU A 244 0.33 -1.22 4.94
CA GLU A 244 0.62 -0.40 6.12
C GLU A 244 2.07 -0.55 6.60
N ALA A 245 2.57 -1.78 6.65
CA ALA A 245 3.94 -2.07 7.05
C ALA A 245 4.96 -1.43 6.09
N MET A 246 4.74 -1.53 4.78
CA MET A 246 5.63 -0.93 3.78
C MET A 246 5.60 0.60 3.82
N VAL A 247 4.42 1.22 4.01
CA VAL A 247 4.31 2.68 4.19
C VAL A 247 5.04 3.12 5.47
N ALA A 248 4.87 2.38 6.57
CA ALA A 248 5.55 2.68 7.83
C ALA A 248 7.07 2.62 7.69
N LEU A 249 7.61 1.64 6.95
CA LEU A 249 9.04 1.51 6.69
C LEU A 249 9.58 2.74 5.93
N VAL A 250 8.91 3.14 4.85
CA VAL A 250 9.33 4.30 4.06
C VAL A 250 9.26 5.60 4.88
N LEU A 251 8.21 5.76 5.71
CA LEU A 251 8.11 6.91 6.60
C LEU A 251 9.19 6.92 7.70
N ALA A 252 9.52 5.75 8.25
CA ALA A 252 10.59 5.61 9.22
C ALA A 252 11.96 5.95 8.60
N GLU A 253 12.26 5.45 7.42
CA GLU A 253 13.49 5.76 6.68
C GLU A 253 13.60 7.26 6.38
N ALA A 254 12.53 7.88 5.89
CA ALA A 254 12.50 9.32 5.61
C ALA A 254 12.65 10.16 6.90
N ALA A 255 12.07 9.69 8.02
CA ALA A 255 12.20 10.34 9.32
C ALA A 255 13.63 10.27 9.85
N VAL A 256 14.27 9.10 9.77
CA VAL A 256 15.69 8.92 10.14
C VAL A 256 16.58 9.78 9.25
N GLU A 257 16.35 9.82 7.94
CA GLU A 257 17.12 10.65 7.00
C GLU A 257 17.02 12.15 7.33
N LYS A 258 15.82 12.64 7.69
CA LYS A 258 15.59 14.08 7.94
C LYS A 258 15.96 14.51 9.35
N PHE A 259 15.58 13.74 10.36
CA PHE A 259 15.67 14.14 11.77
C PHE A 259 16.82 13.46 12.50
N GLY A 260 17.39 12.38 11.96
CA GLY A 260 18.50 11.65 12.56
C GLY A 260 18.24 11.21 13.99
N GLY A 261 19.32 11.14 14.76
CA GLY A 261 19.32 10.79 16.18
C GLY A 261 19.47 9.29 16.45
N ASP A 262 20.11 8.97 17.57
CA ASP A 262 20.37 7.59 18.01
C ASP A 262 19.34 7.10 19.04
N SER A 263 18.40 7.97 19.44
CA SER A 263 17.30 7.65 20.35
C SER A 263 15.99 8.33 19.93
N VAL A 264 14.85 7.73 20.28
CA VAL A 264 13.51 8.31 20.02
C VAL A 264 13.39 9.71 20.61
N ALA A 265 13.93 9.93 21.82
CA ALA A 265 13.89 11.24 22.47
C ALA A 265 14.68 12.31 21.69
N GLU A 266 15.82 11.95 21.13
CA GLU A 266 16.61 12.83 20.28
C GLU A 266 15.90 13.18 18.97
N MET A 267 15.38 12.17 18.26
CA MET A 267 14.61 12.39 17.03
C MET A 267 13.42 13.33 17.30
N ARG A 268 12.71 13.16 18.43
CA ARG A 268 11.63 14.06 18.84
C ARG A 268 12.09 15.50 19.05
N ARG A 269 13.23 15.73 19.72
CA ARG A 269 13.78 17.09 19.88
C ARG A 269 14.10 17.71 18.52
N ASN A 270 14.69 16.95 17.61
CA ASN A 270 15.05 17.43 16.27
C ASN A 270 13.81 17.76 15.44
N LEU A 271 12.76 16.93 15.53
CA LEU A 271 11.45 17.21 14.94
C LEU A 271 10.84 18.49 15.52
N SER A 272 10.80 18.65 16.84
CA SER A 272 10.28 19.85 17.49
C SER A 272 11.04 21.09 17.04
N GLY A 273 12.37 21.07 17.07
CA GLY A 273 13.18 22.18 16.61
C GLY A 273 12.97 22.51 15.12
N TYR A 274 12.77 21.50 14.28
CA TYR A 274 12.38 21.70 12.88
C TYR A 274 11.03 22.40 12.74
N LEU A 275 10.01 21.92 13.45
CA LEU A 275 8.65 22.49 13.39
C LEU A 275 8.59 23.92 13.95
N ASP A 276 9.32 24.19 15.04
CA ASP A 276 9.39 25.50 15.67
C ASP A 276 10.11 26.53 14.79
N ALA A 277 11.00 26.07 13.90
CA ALA A 277 11.72 26.91 12.94
C ALA A 277 10.93 27.21 11.65
N LEU A 278 9.77 26.59 11.43
CA LEU A 278 8.94 26.86 10.26
C LEU A 278 8.29 28.24 10.37
N VAL A 279 8.53 29.10 9.37
CA VAL A 279 7.83 30.39 9.25
C VAL A 279 6.34 30.17 8.98
N ILE A 280 6.02 29.15 8.19
CA ILE A 280 4.66 28.70 7.90
C ILE A 280 4.61 27.22 8.23
N ARG A 281 3.82 26.87 9.25
CA ARG A 281 3.63 25.49 9.69
C ARG A 281 2.57 24.77 8.87
#